data_AF-A0A2V2WSY6-F1
#
_entry.id   AF-A0A2V2WSY6-F1
#
_cell.length_a   1.000
_cell.length_b   1.000
_cell.length_c   1.000
_cell.angle_alpha   90.00
_cell.angle_beta   90.00
_cell.angle_gamma   90.00
#
_symmetry.space_group_name_H-M   'P 1'
#
loop_
_entity.id
_entity.type
_entity.pdbx_description
1 polymer ?
#
loop_
_entity_poly.entity_id
_entity_poly.type
_entity_poly.pdbx_seq_one_letter_code
_entity_poly.pdbx_strand_id
1 'polypeptide(L)'
;MYLFDSHPLVDKNGVGMGGQPGHFGWFIDRWLEKGKCCGVRCATFCNPRLTDTEEWTIDGVEAYALHPETVESLSKAPRKGTERNSCLQNPANDADKLLLGLHGIYDFDSQEQPEC
;
A
#
# COMPACT_ATOMS: atom_id res chain seq x y z
N MET A 1 10.87 9.08 -0.79
CA MET A 1 9.89 9.46 0.25
C MET A 1 10.28 10.85 0.69
N TYR A 2 9.35 11.80 0.65
CA TYR A 2 9.61 13.15 1.15
C TYR A 2 8.81 13.35 2.42
N LEU A 3 9.47 13.80 3.48
CA LEU A 3 8.84 14.25 4.73
C LEU A 3 9.15 15.74 4.83
N PHE A 4 8.13 16.58 4.76
CA PHE A 4 8.30 18.01 5.03
C PHE A 4 7.47 18.37 6.26
N ASP A 5 8.15 18.69 7.35
CA ASP A 5 7.51 19.15 8.59
C ASP A 5 7.29 20.67 8.59
N SER A 6 8.02 21.40 7.73
CA SER A 6 7.86 22.84 7.53
C SER A 6 8.10 23.24 6.07
N HIS A 7 7.02 23.50 5.34
CA HIS A 7 7.01 24.11 4.02
C HIS A 7 5.95 25.23 3.98
N PRO A 8 6.20 26.36 3.29
CA PRO A 8 5.22 27.45 3.14
C PRO A 8 3.94 27.08 2.37
N LEU A 9 3.85 25.85 1.84
CA LEU A 9 2.70 25.38 1.09
C LEU A 9 2.20 24.12 1.81
N VAL A 10 0.92 24.12 2.20
CA VAL A 10 0.35 23.08 3.07
C VAL A 10 0.27 21.71 2.39
N ASP A 11 0.11 21.69 1.07
CA ASP A 11 0.12 20.49 0.20
C ASP A 11 1.51 19.85 0.06
N LYS A 12 2.52 20.47 0.66
CA LYS A 12 3.85 19.90 0.81
C LYS A 12 4.12 19.41 2.22
N ASN A 13 3.29 19.77 3.22
CA ASN A 13 3.50 19.35 4.61
C ASN A 13 2.86 17.98 4.87
N GLY A 14 3.66 16.92 4.77
CA GLY A 14 3.19 15.55 4.90
C GLY A 14 4.13 14.56 4.23
N VAL A 15 3.59 13.39 3.88
CA VAL A 15 4.30 12.29 3.24
C VAL A 15 3.64 11.96 1.90
N GLY A 16 4.42 11.97 0.82
CA GLY A 16 3.93 11.57 -0.50
C GLY A 16 4.91 10.72 -1.28
N MET A 17 4.39 9.96 -2.23
CA MET A 17 5.17 9.11 -3.12
C MET A 17 4.68 9.17 -4.57
N GLY A 18 5.64 9.07 -5.48
CA GLY A 18 5.42 9.02 -6.93
C GLY A 18 4.97 10.36 -7.47
N GLY A 19 5.78 11.04 -8.25
CA GLY A 19 5.42 12.33 -8.87
C GLY A 19 6.10 13.51 -8.19
N GLN A 20 5.53 14.69 -8.43
CA GLN A 20 6.07 15.98 -8.01
C GLN A 20 5.14 16.64 -6.98
N PRO A 21 5.62 17.61 -6.20
CA PRO A 21 4.76 18.37 -5.31
C PRO A 21 3.50 18.90 -6.02
N GLY A 22 2.33 18.66 -5.41
CA GLY A 22 1.01 18.96 -5.99
C GLY A 22 0.43 17.89 -6.93
N HIS A 23 1.23 16.92 -7.37
CA HIS A 23 0.84 15.83 -8.28
C HIS A 23 1.41 14.48 -7.84
N PHE A 24 1.30 14.17 -6.55
CA PHE A 24 1.72 12.87 -6.05
C PHE A 24 0.73 11.77 -6.47
N GLY A 25 1.26 10.56 -6.67
CA GLY A 25 0.47 9.34 -6.90
C GLY A 25 -0.36 9.03 -5.67
N TRP A 26 0.19 9.31 -4.49
CA TRP A 26 -0.56 9.51 -3.25
C TRP A 26 0.22 10.45 -2.32
N PHE A 27 -0.51 11.18 -1.48
CA PHE A 27 -0.01 12.05 -0.44
C PHE A 27 -0.90 11.94 0.80
N ILE A 28 -0.29 12.04 1.98
CA ILE A 28 -0.96 12.08 3.27
C ILE A 28 -0.45 13.32 3.99
N ASP A 29 -1.35 14.09 4.60
CA ASP A 29 -0.97 15.28 5.34
C ASP A 29 -0.16 14.97 6.61
N ARG A 30 0.47 16.00 7.17
CA ARG A 30 1.29 15.89 8.40
C ARG A 30 0.55 15.31 9.60
N TRP A 31 -0.78 15.36 9.60
CA TRP A 31 -1.63 14.91 10.72
C TRP A 31 -2.04 13.45 10.54
N LEU A 32 -1.78 12.86 9.38
CA LEU A 32 -2.21 11.51 9.01
C LEU A 32 -3.74 11.36 8.98
N GLU A 33 -4.46 12.46 8.75
CA GLU A 33 -5.92 12.51 8.78
C GLU A 33 -6.52 12.64 7.38
N LYS A 34 -5.76 13.22 6.43
CA LYS A 34 -6.25 13.47 5.08
C LYS A 34 -5.28 12.94 4.04
N GLY A 35 -5.83 12.24 3.05
CA GLY A 35 -5.10 11.76 1.89
C GLY A 35 -5.48 12.51 0.61
N LYS A 36 -4.57 12.50 -0.36
CA LYS A 36 -4.77 13.02 -1.71
C LYS A 36 -4.14 12.11 -2.77
N CYS A 37 -4.84 11.86 -3.88
CA CYS A 37 -4.41 10.99 -4.97
C CYS A 37 -4.76 11.62 -6.31
N CYS A 38 -3.74 12.09 -7.03
CA CYS A 38 -3.94 12.72 -8.34
C CYS A 38 -4.07 11.70 -9.49
N GLY A 39 -3.95 10.39 -9.20
CA GLY A 39 -4.13 9.29 -10.15
C GLY A 39 -3.27 9.42 -11.40
N VAL A 40 -3.92 9.37 -12.57
CA VAL A 40 -3.30 9.44 -13.92
C VAL A 40 -2.39 10.67 -14.12
N ARG A 41 -2.51 11.68 -13.26
CA ARG A 41 -1.63 12.87 -13.27
C ARG A 41 -0.25 12.62 -12.62
N CYS A 42 -0.02 11.47 -12.01
CA CYS A 42 1.27 11.05 -11.47
C CYS A 42 2.14 10.41 -12.57
N ALA A 43 3.20 11.11 -12.97
CA ALA A 43 4.10 10.64 -14.02
C ALA A 43 5.07 9.51 -13.60
N THR A 44 5.22 9.23 -12.30
CA THR A 44 6.19 8.22 -11.82
C THR A 44 5.67 6.81 -11.94
N PHE A 45 4.40 6.57 -11.59
CA PHE A 45 3.82 5.23 -11.59
C PHE A 45 2.68 5.08 -12.60
N CYS A 46 2.20 6.17 -13.21
CA CYS A 46 1.02 6.16 -14.09
C CYS A 46 -0.17 5.42 -13.48
N ASN A 47 -0.29 5.44 -12.15
CA ASN A 47 -1.31 4.69 -11.44
C ASN A 47 -2.70 5.30 -11.69
N PRO A 48 -3.77 4.49 -11.70
CA PRO A 48 -5.12 5.03 -11.61
C PRO A 48 -5.30 5.75 -10.27
N ARG A 49 -6.41 6.48 -10.14
CA ARG A 49 -6.81 7.01 -8.83
C ARG A 49 -7.08 5.82 -7.90
N LEU A 50 -6.44 5.80 -6.74
CA LEU A 50 -6.54 4.70 -5.77
C LEU A 50 -7.81 4.79 -4.92
N THR A 51 -8.51 5.93 -5.00
CA THR A 51 -9.72 6.29 -4.26
C THR A 51 -10.79 6.79 -5.22
N ASP A 52 -12.04 6.88 -4.76
CA ASP A 52 -13.16 7.40 -5.55
C ASP A 52 -13.04 8.92 -5.80
N THR A 53 -12.62 9.66 -4.78
CA THR A 53 -12.40 11.11 -4.79
C THR A 53 -10.91 11.42 -4.83
N GLU A 54 -10.56 12.66 -5.19
CA GLU A 54 -9.17 13.12 -5.14
C GLU A 54 -8.62 13.21 -3.72
N GLU A 55 -9.49 13.48 -2.74
CA GLU A 55 -9.16 13.69 -1.34
C GLU A 55 -10.09 12.85 -0.47
N TRP A 56 -9.54 12.24 0.58
CA TRP A 56 -10.28 11.35 1.50
C TRP A 56 -9.81 11.51 2.94
N THR A 57 -10.62 11.03 3.88
CA THR A 57 -10.28 10.93 5.31
C THR A 57 -9.61 9.60 5.60
N ILE A 58 -8.62 9.62 6.48
CA ILE A 58 -7.85 8.43 6.86
C ILE A 58 -8.30 7.99 8.25
N ASP A 59 -8.71 6.73 8.35
CA ASP A 59 -9.10 6.12 9.63
C ASP A 59 -7.88 5.60 10.41
N GLY A 60 -6.83 5.17 9.69
CA GLY A 60 -5.59 4.68 10.28
C GLY A 60 -4.46 4.58 9.25
N VAL A 61 -3.22 4.72 9.72
CA VAL A 61 -2.00 4.52 8.91
C VAL A 61 -1.13 3.48 9.59
N GLU A 62 -0.79 2.43 8.84
CA GLU A 62 0.08 1.36 9.32
C GLU A 62 1.41 1.39 8.55
N ALA A 63 2.52 1.31 9.28
CA ALA A 63 3.86 1.25 8.73
C ALA A 63 4.56 -0.02 9.22
N TYR A 64 4.83 -0.93 8.29
CA TYR A 64 5.46 -2.22 8.56
C TYR A 64 6.96 -2.16 8.27
N ALA A 65 7.78 -2.42 9.28
CA ALA A 65 9.22 -2.57 9.12
C ALA A 65 9.59 -4.05 8.96
N LEU A 66 10.51 -4.34 8.05
CA LEU A 66 11.06 -5.69 7.85
C LEU A 66 12.50 -5.73 8.36
N HIS A 67 12.88 -6.82 9.02
CA HIS A 67 14.26 -7.03 9.44
C HIS A 67 15.18 -7.18 8.21
N PRO A 68 16.39 -6.59 8.20
CA PRO A 68 17.30 -6.67 7.04
C PRO A 68 17.57 -8.10 6.57
N GLU A 69 17.72 -9.05 7.50
CA GLU A 69 17.92 -10.47 7.19
C GLU A 69 16.71 -11.10 6.48
N THR A 70 15.50 -10.65 6.82
CA THR A 70 14.26 -11.05 6.12
C THR A 70 14.27 -10.53 4.68
N VAL A 71 14.70 -9.28 4.46
CA VAL A 71 14.82 -8.71 3.11
C VAL A 71 15.88 -9.43 2.28
N GLU A 72 17.03 -9.75 2.87
CA GLU A 72 18.09 -10.50 2.21
C GLU A 72 17.67 -11.93 1.84
N SER A 73 16.96 -12.62 2.74
CA SER A 73 16.48 -13.98 2.46
C SER A 73 15.40 -13.99 1.35
N LEU A 74 14.47 -13.02 1.35
CA LEU A 74 13.45 -12.88 0.31
C LEU A 74 14.04 -12.46 -1.05
N SER A 75 15.10 -11.65 -1.06
CA SER A 75 15.75 -11.22 -2.30
C SER A 75 16.67 -12.27 -2.91
N LYS A 76 17.27 -13.14 -2.08
CA LYS A 76 18.14 -14.25 -2.51
C LYS A 76 17.36 -15.54 -2.78
N ALA A 77 16.11 -15.65 -2.32
CA ALA A 77 15.25 -16.79 -2.63
C ALA A 77 15.18 -16.94 -4.17
N PRO A 78 15.62 -18.09 -4.73
CA PRO A 78 15.50 -18.30 -6.15
C PRO A 78 14.02 -18.18 -6.50
N ARG A 79 13.71 -17.35 -7.51
CA ARG A 79 12.44 -17.45 -8.25
C ARG A 79 12.41 -18.81 -8.95
N LYS A 80 12.35 -19.90 -8.19
CA LYS A 80 11.76 -21.15 -8.68
C LYS A 80 10.39 -20.71 -9.19
N GLY A 81 10.05 -21.14 -10.41
CA GLY A 81 8.71 -20.97 -10.95
C GLY A 81 7.73 -21.67 -10.03
N THR A 82 7.39 -21.02 -8.93
CA THR A 82 6.31 -21.41 -8.06
C THR A 82 5.08 -21.00 -8.82
N GLU A 83 4.24 -21.97 -9.10
CA GLU A 83 2.86 -21.78 -9.54
C GLU A 83 2.30 -20.53 -8.85
N ARG A 84 1.52 -19.73 -9.59
CA ARG A 84 0.88 -18.49 -9.12
C ARG A 84 -0.19 -18.83 -8.06
N ASN A 85 0.24 -19.39 -6.94
CA ASN A 85 -0.61 -19.73 -5.83
C ASN A 85 -0.63 -18.47 -4.98
N SER A 86 -1.84 -17.95 -4.77
CA SER A 86 -2.08 -16.73 -4.01
C SER A 86 -1.32 -16.76 -2.68
N CYS A 87 -0.85 -15.60 -2.20
CA CYS A 87 -0.24 -15.47 -0.87
C CYS A 87 -1.18 -15.97 0.26
N LEU A 88 -2.48 -16.09 -0.04
CA LEU A 88 -3.51 -16.69 0.81
C LEU A 88 -3.44 -18.21 0.93
N GLN A 89 -2.73 -18.89 0.03
CA GLN A 89 -2.55 -20.34 0.08
C GLN A 89 -1.29 -20.74 0.86
N ASN A 90 -0.48 -19.77 1.31
CA ASN A 90 0.69 -20.04 2.15
C ASN A 90 0.25 -20.25 3.62
N PRO A 91 0.57 -21.39 4.25
CA PRO A 91 0.25 -21.66 5.65
C PRO A 91 1.03 -20.76 6.64
N ALA A 92 2.14 -20.14 6.22
CA ALA A 92 2.85 -19.17 7.05
C ALA A 92 2.05 -17.88 7.31
N ASN A 93 1.00 -17.62 6.53
CA ASN A 93 0.19 -16.40 6.59
C ASN A 93 -1.16 -16.62 7.29
N ASP A 94 -1.32 -17.71 8.04
CA ASP A 94 -2.59 -18.04 8.70
C ASP A 94 -2.99 -17.02 9.77
N ALA A 95 -2.01 -16.39 10.45
CA ALA A 95 -2.27 -15.29 11.36
C ALA A 95 -2.84 -14.06 10.65
N ASP A 96 -2.31 -13.73 9.47
CA ASP A 96 -2.75 -12.60 8.67
C ASP A 96 -4.16 -12.83 8.11
N LYS A 97 -4.48 -14.07 7.69
CA LYS A 97 -5.84 -14.46 7.27
C LYS A 97 -6.83 -14.35 8.42
N LEU A 98 -6.43 -14.74 9.63
CA LEU A 98 -7.28 -14.68 10.81
C LEU A 98 -7.56 -13.23 11.22
N LEU A 99 -6.56 -12.35 11.13
CA LEU A 99 -6.73 -10.90 11.35
C LEU A 99 -7.67 -10.27 10.30
N LEU A 100 -7.51 -10.61 9.02
CA LEU A 100 -8.37 -10.12 7.95
C LEU A 100 -9.82 -10.61 8.08
N GLY A 101 -10.01 -11.87 8.47
CA GLY A 101 -11.34 -12.44 8.73
C GLY A 101 -12.03 -11.84 9.96
N LEU A 102 -11.28 -11.61 11.05
CA LEU A 102 -11.81 -10.95 12.26
C LEU A 102 -12.21 -9.50 12.01
N HIS A 103 -11.58 -8.83 11.05
CA HIS A 103 -11.94 -7.46 10.68
C HIS A 103 -13.26 -7.40 9.89
N GLY A 104 -13.83 -8.54 9.48
CA GLY A 104 -15.14 -8.63 8.84
C GLY A 104 -15.20 -8.08 7.41
N ILE A 105 -14.05 -7.74 6.81
CA ILE A 105 -13.94 -7.16 5.48
C ILE A 105 -13.83 -8.27 4.40
N TYR A 106 -13.47 -9.49 4.77
CA TYR A 106 -13.20 -10.56 3.82
C TYR A 106 -13.59 -11.93 4.37
N ASP A 107 -14.39 -12.68 3.60
CA ASP A 107 -14.67 -14.10 3.86
C ASP A 107 -13.83 -14.93 2.89
N PHE A 108 -12.92 -15.75 3.42
CA PHE A 108 -12.01 -16.53 2.59
C PHE A 108 -12.72 -17.80 2.14
N ASP A 109 -13.38 -17.75 0.97
CA ASP A 109 -13.86 -18.96 0.33
C ASP A 109 -12.65 -19.77 -0.19
N SER A 110 -12.39 -20.90 0.46
CA SER A 110 -11.35 -21.85 0.07
C SER A 110 -11.54 -22.47 -1.33
N GLN A 111 -12.65 -22.19 -2.02
CA GLN A 111 -12.96 -22.73 -3.35
C GLN A 111 -12.88 -21.73 -4.51
N GLU A 112 -12.64 -20.42 -4.28
CA GLU A 112 -12.53 -19.48 -5.40
C GLU A 112 -11.18 -19.63 -6.13
N GLN A 113 -11.19 -20.38 -7.24
CA GLN A 113 -10.18 -20.23 -8.29
C GLN A 113 -10.55 -19.01 -9.14
N PRO A 114 -9.67 -18.00 -9.30
CA PRO A 114 -9.89 -16.98 -10.30
C PRO A 114 -9.66 -17.60 -11.68
N GLU A 115 -10.74 -17.81 -12.45
CA GLU A 115 -10.64 -18.03 -13.88
C GLU A 115 -9.92 -16.82 -14.51
N CYS A 116 -8.91 -17.11 -15.34
CA CYS A 116 -8.06 -16.14 -16.01
C CYS A 116 -8.76 -15.44 -17.19
#